data_AF-A6BG15-F1
#
_entry.id   AF-A6BG15-F1
#
_cell.length_a   1.000
_cell.length_b   1.000
_cell.length_c   1.000
_cell.angle_alpha   90.00
_cell.angle_beta   90.00
_cell.angle_gamma   90.00
#
_symmetry.space_group_name_H-M   'P 1'
#
loop_
_entity.id
_entity.type
_entity.pdbx_description
1 polymer ?
#
loop_
_entity_poly.entity_id
_entity_poly.type
_entity_poly.pdbx_seq_one_letter_code
_entity_poly.pdbx_strand_id
1 'polypeptide(L)' 'MIPEDEDYFRVNVDVHVSKQFLGWVFSLGEAVKIIGPDEVVEQMRGEARRLMEQYGE' A
#
# COMPACT_ATOMS: atom_id res chain seq x y z
N MET A 1 -12.69 -2.45 11.67
CA MET A 1 -11.38 -2.16 12.27
C MET A 1 -11.11 -3.23 13.30
N ILE A 2 -9.98 -3.92 13.17
CA ILE A 2 -9.53 -5.03 14.00
C ILE A 2 -8.20 -4.55 14.61
N PRO A 3 -8.10 -4.30 15.92
CA PRO A 3 -6.84 -3.94 16.55
C PRO A 3 -5.76 -5.01 16.28
N GLU A 4 -4.54 -4.59 15.96
CA GLU A 4 -3.36 -5.47 15.88
C GLU A 4 -2.55 -5.35 17.17
N ASP A 5 -2.24 -4.12 17.59
CA ASP A 5 -1.55 -3.79 18.84
C ASP A 5 -1.99 -2.41 19.37
N GLU A 6 -1.20 -1.81 20.27
CA GLU A 6 -1.51 -0.50 20.89
C GLU A 6 -1.46 0.67 19.89
N ASP A 7 -0.67 0.55 18.82
CA ASP A 7 -0.41 1.63 17.85
C ASP A 7 -1.07 1.37 16.50
N TYR A 8 -1.36 0.11 16.15
CA TYR A 8 -1.82 -0.30 14.83
C TYR A 8 -3.16 -1.04 14.85
N PHE A 9 -3.89 -0.85 13.75
CA PHE A 9 -5.10 -1.61 13.46
C PHE A 9 -5.17 -2.02 12.00
N ARG A 10 -5.88 -3.11 11.76
CA ARG A 10 -6.25 -3.59 10.43
C ARG A 10 -7.67 -3.19 10.08
N VAL A 11 -7.91 -2.87 8.82
CA VAL A 11 -9.25 -2.69 8.28
C VAL A 11 -9.33 -3.26 6.88
N ASN A 12 -10.46 -3.90 6.56
CA ASN A 12 -10.80 -4.25 5.19
C ASN A 12 -11.60 -3.09 4.61
N VAL A 13 -11.23 -2.66 3.41
CA VAL A 13 -11.90 -1.57 2.69
C VAL A 13 -12.37 -2.09 1.33
N ASP A 14 -13.51 -1.61 0.87
CA ASP A 14 -14.00 -1.88 -0.47
C ASP A 14 -13.50 -0.75 -1.40
N VAL A 15 -12.59 -1.10 -2.31
CA VAL A 15 -11.92 -0.14 -3.18
C VAL A 15 -11.69 -0.74 -4.56
N HIS A 16 -11.73 0.11 -5.58
CA HIS A 16 -11.24 -0.27 -6.90
C HIS A 16 -9.71 -0.14 -6.94
N VAL A 17 -9.01 -1.26 -7.00
CA VAL A 17 -7.54 -1.27 -7.09
C VAL A 17 -7.09 -0.65 -8.42
N SER A 18 -6.29 0.41 -8.34
CA SER A 18 -5.78 1.16 -9.49
C SER A 18 -4.45 1.83 -9.15
N LYS A 19 -3.70 2.29 -10.15
CA LYS A 19 -2.44 3.03 -9.92
C LYS A 19 -2.64 4.29 -9.08
N GLN A 20 -3.78 4.98 -9.23
CA GLN A 20 -4.14 6.15 -8.44
C GLN A 20 -4.34 5.79 -6.97
N PHE A 21 -5.02 4.67 -6.69
CA PHE A 21 -5.17 4.16 -5.33
C PHE A 21 -3.81 3.81 -4.71
N LEU A 22 -2.95 3.09 -5.43
CA LEU A 22 -1.61 2.74 -4.96
C LEU A 22 -0.77 4.01 -4.72
N GLY A 23 -0.81 4.97 -5.64
CA GLY A 23 -0.14 6.27 -5.49
C GLY A 23 -0.63 7.08 -4.29
N TRP A 24 -1.93 7.05 -4.00
CA TRP A 24 -2.49 7.66 -2.79
C TRP A 24 -2.02 6.95 -1.53
N VAL A 25 -1.98 5.61 -1.49
CA VAL A 25 -1.43 4.88 -0.33
C VAL A 25 0.06 5.22 -0.13
N PHE A 26 0.85 5.35 -1.21
CA PHE A 26 2.24 5.77 -1.12
C PHE A 26 2.41 7.14 -0.43
N SER A 27 1.52 8.10 -0.71
CA SER A 27 1.64 9.44 -0.14
C SER A 27 1.42 9.49 1.38
N LEU A 28 0.88 8.42 1.96
CA LEU A 28 0.71 8.26 3.42
C LEU A 28 2.00 7.81 4.13
N GLY A 29 3.03 7.40 3.37
CA GLY A 29 4.31 6.97 3.92
C GLY A 29 4.22 5.68 4.74
N GLU A 30 5.04 5.58 5.80
CA GLU A 30 5.16 4.37 6.63
C GLU A 30 3.96 4.12 7.56
N ALA A 31 3.04 5.09 7.68
CA ALA A 31 1.86 4.99 8.54
C ALA A 31 0.84 3.96 8.05
N VAL A 32 0.88 3.56 6.78
CA VAL A 32 -0.09 2.65 6.17
C VAL A 32 0.62 1.58 5.35
N LYS A 33 0.12 0.35 5.41
CA LYS A 33 0.62 -0.78 4.63
C LYS A 33 -0.53 -1.63 4.10
N ILE A 34 -0.47 -1.95 2.81
CA ILE A 34 -1.33 -2.99 2.22
C ILE A 34 -0.75 -4.35 2.61
N ILE A 35 -1.55 -5.16 3.31
CA ILE A 35 -1.17 -6.49 3.78
C ILE A 35 -1.96 -7.62 3.11
N GLY A 36 -2.86 -7.29 2.18
CA GLY A 36 -3.59 -8.26 1.38
C GLY A 36 -4.70 -7.61 0.54
N PRO A 37 -5.28 -8.37 -0.42
CA PRO A 37 -4.84 -9.71 -0.84
C PRO A 37 -3.46 -9.68 -1.53
N ASP A 38 -2.78 -10.83 -1.64
CA ASP A 38 -1.38 -10.94 -2.09
C ASP A 38 -1.15 -10.28 -3.47
N GLU A 39 -2.12 -10.38 -4.37
CA GLU A 39 -2.06 -9.74 -5.69
C GLU A 39 -1.93 -8.21 -5.60
N VAL A 40 -2.55 -7.57 -4.61
CA VAL A 40 -2.49 -6.11 -4.43
C VAL A 40 -1.18 -5.72 -3.76
N VAL A 41 -0.66 -6.57 -2.88
CA VAL A 41 0.69 -6.41 -2.31
C VAL A 41 1.74 -6.43 -3.42
N GLU A 42 1.64 -7.37 -4.36
CA GLU A 42 2.56 -7.43 -5.51
C GLU A 42 2.41 -6.24 -6.46
N GLN A 43 1.18 -5.75 -6.69
CA GLN A 43 0.98 -4.51 -7.46
C GLN A 43 1.65 -3.31 -6.79
N MET A 44 1.54 -3.17 -5.46
CA MET A 44 2.21 -2.11 -4.71
C MET A 44 3.74 -2.21 -4.79
N ARG A 45 4.30 -3.42 -4.67
CA ARG A 45 5.74 -3.67 -4.87
C ARG A 45 6.20 -3.34 -6.28
N GLY A 46 5.37 -3.65 -7.29
CA GLY A 46 5.63 -3.31 -8.69
C GLY A 46 5.69 -1.80 -8.91
N GLU A 47 4.73 -1.04 -8.36
CA GLU A 47 4.75 0.42 -8.44
C GLU A 47 5.92 1.04 -7.66
N ALA A 48 6.30 0.49 -6.51
CA ALA A 48 7.51 0.91 -5.79
C ALA A 48 8.76 0.72 -6.66
N ARG A 49 8.91 -0.46 -7.27
CA ARG A 49 10.04 -0.77 -8.17
C ARG A 49 10.08 0.18 -9.36
N ARG A 50 8.94 0.42 -10.01
CA ARG A 50 8.84 1.37 -11.12
C ARG A 50 9.31 2.78 -10.73
N LEU A 51 8.93 3.24 -9.53
CA LEU A 51 9.35 4.55 -9.01
C LEU A 51 10.86 4.59 -8.70
N MET A 52 11.40 3.53 -8.08
CA MET A 52 12.84 3.40 -7.83
C MET A 52 13.65 3.36 -9.13
N GLU A 53 13.17 2.67 -10.16
CA GLU A 53 13.82 2.65 -11.49
C GLU A 53 13.79 4.03 -12.16
N GLN A 54 12.79 4.85 -11.86
CA GLN A 54 12.61 6.16 -12.47
C GLN A 54 13.38 7.28 -11.74
N TYR A 55 13.56 7.17 -10.43
CA TYR A 55 14.05 8.26 -9.57
C TYR A 55 15.11 7.84 -8.54
N GLY A 56 15.45 6.56 -8.43
CA GLY A 56 16.51 6.07 -7.55
C GLY A 56 17.87 6.30 -8.19
N GLU A 57 18.47 7.46 -7.90
CA GLU A 57 19.88 7.74 -8.19
C GLU A 57 20.82 6.90 -7.33
#